data_AF-A0A257ARB4-F1
#
_entry.id   AF-A0A257ARB4-F1
#
_cell.length_a   1.000
_cell.length_b   1.000
_cell.length_c   1.000
_cell.angle_alpha   90.00
_cell.angle_beta   90.00
_cell.angle_gamma   90.00
#
_symmetry.space_group_name_H-M   'P 1'
#
loop_
_entity.id
_entity.type
_entity.pdbx_description
1 polymer ?
#
loop_
_entity_poly.entity_id
_entity_poly.type
_entity_poly.pdbx_seq_one_letter_code
_entity_poly.pdbx_strand_id
1 'polypeptide(L)'
;MKALISVFKKEKVVEFAAALKRLGVEVVATEGTARVLSENGVAVTKVSEFTGFQELLGLGAGGGAGGGARGSAGGSGKVKTLHPRIHAAIATAEIGIVAVNLLPLEFSGEGVEREGVEREGVEPLEGMDIGGVALLRSGIKNFEEVAVVVNPARYDAVVEELAAAEEGRLSRATKLELAREASKYLLAYGAEIDKILRREKKDKYREEK
;
A
#
# COMPACT_ATOMS: atom_id res chain seq x y z
N MET A 1 8.98 9.69 -15.18
CA MET A 1 8.28 8.48 -14.67
C MET A 1 7.84 8.72 -13.24
N LYS A 2 6.79 8.04 -12.76
CA LYS A 2 6.30 8.18 -11.38
C LYS A 2 6.58 6.94 -10.52
N ALA A 3 6.72 7.14 -9.22
CA ALA A 3 6.74 6.11 -8.20
C ALA A 3 5.51 6.24 -7.28
N LEU A 4 4.76 5.16 -7.10
CA LEU A 4 3.68 5.07 -6.14
C LEU A 4 4.18 4.40 -4.85
N ILE A 5 4.09 5.10 -3.72
CA ILE A 5 4.53 4.60 -2.42
C ILE A 5 3.34 4.49 -1.45
N SER A 6 2.97 3.26 -1.10
CA SER A 6 1.93 2.96 -0.12
C SER A 6 2.39 1.86 0.83
N VAL A 7 3.03 2.26 1.92
CA VAL A 7 3.68 1.35 2.86
C VAL A 7 3.02 1.43 4.22
N PHE A 8 2.86 0.31 4.92
CA PHE A 8 2.55 0.30 6.34
C PHE A 8 3.79 0.61 7.17
N LYS A 9 4.83 -0.22 7.03
CA LYS A 9 6.12 -0.04 7.70
C LYS A 9 6.94 1.05 7.00
N LYS A 10 7.43 2.02 7.78
CA LYS A 10 8.00 3.29 7.29
C LYS A 10 9.53 3.30 7.23
N GLU A 11 10.19 2.17 7.50
CA GLU A 11 11.64 2.10 7.51
C GLU A 11 12.22 2.55 6.16
N LYS A 12 13.23 3.41 6.20
CA LYS A 12 13.94 3.96 5.04
C LYS A 12 13.06 4.68 4.00
N VAL A 13 11.77 4.92 4.26
CA VAL A 13 10.84 5.44 3.24
C VAL A 13 11.16 6.89 2.87
N VAL A 14 11.64 7.68 3.83
CA VAL A 14 12.01 9.09 3.63
C VAL A 14 13.23 9.17 2.73
N GLU A 15 14.27 8.40 3.03
CA GLU A 15 15.51 8.32 2.29
C GLU A 15 15.27 7.81 0.87
N PHE A 16 14.45 6.77 0.73
CA PHE A 16 14.06 6.22 -0.55
C PHE A 16 13.31 7.24 -1.42
N ALA A 17 12.26 7.88 -0.88
CA ALA A 17 11.49 8.88 -1.61
C ALA A 17 12.36 10.10 -1.99
N ALA A 18 13.21 10.57 -1.07
CA ALA A 18 14.12 11.67 -1.35
C ALA A 18 15.12 11.31 -2.45
N ALA A 19 15.65 10.09 -2.45
CA ALA A 19 16.57 9.62 -3.48
C ALA A 19 15.89 9.51 -4.86
N LEU A 20 14.69 8.93 -4.92
CA LEU A 20 13.90 8.88 -6.15
C LEU A 20 13.67 10.29 -6.73
N LYS A 21 13.33 11.27 -5.88
CA LYS A 21 13.15 12.65 -6.32
C LYS A 21 14.43 13.28 -6.88
N ARG A 22 15.60 13.01 -6.26
CA ARG A 22 16.90 13.49 -6.78
C ARG A 22 17.20 12.93 -8.18
N LEU A 23 16.70 11.73 -8.48
CA LEU A 23 16.78 11.09 -9.78
C LEU A 23 15.69 11.55 -10.77
N GLY A 24 14.90 12.57 -10.42
CA GLY A 24 13.83 13.09 -11.29
C GLY A 24 12.56 12.24 -11.32
N VAL A 25 12.41 11.27 -10.41
CA VAL A 25 11.19 10.47 -10.27
C VAL A 25 10.17 11.26 -9.45
N GLU A 26 8.99 11.47 -10.03
CA GLU A 26 7.86 12.06 -9.31
C GLU A 26 7.28 11.03 -8.32
N VAL A 27 7.06 11.42 -7.06
CA VAL A 27 6.55 10.51 -6.03
C VAL A 27 5.09 10.82 -5.75
N VAL A 28 4.24 9.81 -5.93
CA VAL A 28 2.84 9.76 -5.51
C VAL A 28 2.75 8.87 -4.28
N ALA A 29 2.09 9.32 -3.22
CA ALA A 29 1.99 8.54 -1.98
C ALA A 29 0.59 8.57 -1.38
N THR A 30 0.18 7.46 -0.76
CA THR A 30 -1.05 7.46 0.06
C THR A 30 -0.89 8.37 1.26
N GLU A 31 -1.99 8.88 1.76
CA GLU A 31 -2.13 9.98 2.71
C GLU A 31 -1.24 9.82 3.95
N GLY A 32 -1.28 8.63 4.58
CA GLY A 32 -0.44 8.34 5.74
C GLY A 32 1.05 8.26 5.44
N THR A 33 1.44 7.82 4.24
CA THR A 33 2.83 7.85 3.78
C THR A 33 3.25 9.26 3.41
N ALA A 34 2.41 10.00 2.67
CA ALA A 34 2.65 11.38 2.28
C ALA A 34 2.84 12.29 3.50
N ARG A 35 2.08 12.06 4.58
CA ARG A 35 2.26 12.77 5.85
C ARG A 35 3.67 12.60 6.41
N VAL A 36 4.13 11.36 6.57
CA VAL A 36 5.48 11.06 7.08
C VAL A 36 6.56 11.69 6.20
N LEU A 37 6.39 11.63 4.88
CA LEU A 37 7.32 12.23 3.93
C LEU A 37 7.37 13.76 4.08
N SER A 38 6.21 14.42 4.13
CA SER A 38 6.12 15.87 4.29
C SER A 38 6.66 16.37 5.63
N GLU A 39 6.42 15.65 6.73
CA GLU A 39 6.96 15.96 8.06
C GLU A 39 8.51 15.91 8.08
N ASN A 40 9.11 15.16 7.16
CA ASN A 40 10.56 15.06 6.98
C ASN A 40 11.08 15.89 5.78
N GLY A 41 10.31 16.87 5.31
CA GLY A 41 10.72 17.79 4.26
C GLY A 41 10.69 17.22 2.83
N VAL A 42 10.14 16.03 2.62
CA VAL A 42 10.00 15.40 1.30
C VAL A 42 8.59 15.66 0.76
N ALA A 43 8.43 16.74 -0.01
CA ALA A 43 7.17 17.05 -0.65
C ALA A 43 6.79 15.98 -1.69
N VAL A 44 5.56 15.47 -1.66
CA VAL A 44 5.06 14.44 -2.59
C VAL A 44 3.62 14.74 -3.01
N THR A 45 3.22 14.21 -4.16
CA THR A 45 1.82 14.26 -4.61
C THR A 45 1.01 13.23 -3.83
N LYS A 46 -0.13 13.63 -3.27
CA LYS A 46 -1.02 12.66 -2.60
C LYS A 46 -1.77 11.83 -3.62
N VAL A 47 -2.15 10.60 -3.28
CA VAL A 47 -3.02 9.77 -4.12
C VAL A 47 -4.35 10.48 -4.41
N SER A 48 -4.95 11.14 -3.42
CA SER A 48 -6.16 11.95 -3.63
C SER A 48 -5.99 13.08 -4.64
N GLU A 49 -4.84 13.75 -4.65
CA GLU A 49 -4.50 14.78 -5.64
C GLU A 49 -4.27 14.17 -7.02
N PHE A 50 -3.53 13.07 -7.10
CA PHE A 50 -3.26 12.37 -8.36
C PHE A 50 -4.53 11.83 -9.01
N THR A 51 -5.46 11.31 -8.21
CA THR A 51 -6.71 10.73 -8.70
C THR A 51 -7.81 11.78 -8.91
N GLY A 52 -7.75 12.90 -8.19
CA GLY A 52 -8.85 13.85 -8.08
C GLY A 52 -9.99 13.37 -7.16
N PHE A 53 -9.74 12.32 -6.36
CA PHE A 53 -10.78 11.64 -5.58
C PHE A 53 -10.32 11.46 -4.12
N GLN A 54 -11.14 11.88 -3.15
CA GLN A 54 -10.83 11.71 -1.73
C GLN A 54 -11.14 10.29 -1.25
N GLU A 55 -10.40 9.78 -0.26
CA GLU A 55 -10.58 8.42 0.26
C GLU A 55 -12.04 8.15 0.69
N LEU A 56 -12.56 6.95 0.42
CA LEU A 56 -13.91 6.52 0.82
C LEU A 56 -13.87 5.55 1.99
N LEU A 57 -14.99 5.52 2.74
CA LEU A 57 -15.28 4.53 3.78
C LEU A 57 -14.24 4.56 4.91
N GLY A 58 -14.12 5.69 5.61
CA GLY A 58 -13.40 5.74 6.89
C GLY A 58 -14.12 4.88 7.93
N LEU A 59 -13.37 4.17 8.77
CA LEU A 59 -13.90 3.68 10.05
C LEU A 59 -14.26 4.92 10.88
N GLY A 60 -15.52 5.34 10.82
CA GLY A 60 -16.13 6.23 11.79
C GLY A 60 -16.98 5.38 12.71
N ALA A 61 -16.77 5.50 14.02
CA ALA A 61 -17.79 5.15 14.98
C ALA A 61 -19.10 5.88 14.59
N GLY A 62 -20.12 5.13 14.20
CA GLY A 62 -21.40 5.67 13.77
C GLY A 62 -21.82 5.18 12.39
N GLY A 63 -22.16 3.90 12.29
CA GLY A 63 -23.02 3.41 11.23
C GLY A 63 -24.35 4.17 11.28
N GLY A 64 -24.59 5.01 10.27
CA GLY A 64 -25.86 5.70 10.09
C GLY A 64 -26.14 5.79 8.60
N ALA A 65 -27.05 4.94 8.12
CA ALA A 65 -27.61 5.04 6.79
C ALA A 65 -28.37 6.37 6.67
N GLY A 66 -27.76 7.35 6.01
CA GLY A 66 -28.36 8.67 5.80
C GLY A 66 -27.42 9.55 5.00
N GLY A 67 -27.84 9.90 3.79
CA GLY A 67 -27.04 10.60 2.79
C GLY A 67 -26.28 11.81 3.32
N GLY A 68 -25.01 11.89 2.95
CA GLY A 68 -24.16 13.04 3.19
C GLY A 68 -22.72 12.61 3.33
N ALA A 69 -21.91 12.87 2.30
CA ALA A 69 -20.47 12.79 2.37
C ALA A 69 -19.96 13.74 3.47
N ARG A 70 -19.83 13.22 4.70
CA ARG A 70 -19.06 13.82 5.77
C ARG A 70 -17.97 12.82 6.13
N GLY A 71 -16.92 12.83 5.31
CA GLY A 71 -15.66 12.18 5.67
C GLY A 71 -15.16 12.82 6.96
N SER A 72 -15.23 12.08 8.06
CA SER A 72 -14.62 12.50 9.32
C SER A 72 -13.11 12.63 9.10
N ALA A 73 -12.56 13.80 9.44
CA ALA A 73 -11.15 14.16 9.34
C ALA A 73 -10.23 13.40 10.33
N GLY A 74 -10.40 12.07 10.44
CA GLY A 74 -9.65 11.25 11.39
C GLY A 74 -9.69 9.74 11.16
N GLY A 75 -10.62 9.23 10.35
CA GLY A 75 -10.65 7.81 9.97
C GLY A 75 -9.93 7.61 8.63
N SER A 76 -8.87 6.79 8.59
CA SER A 76 -8.26 6.38 7.32
C SER A 76 -9.31 5.66 6.47
N GLY A 77 -9.62 6.17 5.29
CA GLY A 77 -10.56 5.52 4.37
C GLY A 77 -10.04 4.14 3.98
N LYS A 78 -10.93 3.13 3.98
CA LYS A 78 -10.59 1.75 3.56
C LYS A 78 -10.29 1.67 2.06
N VAL A 79 -10.85 2.57 1.24
CA VAL A 79 -10.72 2.55 -0.22
C VAL A 79 -10.08 3.84 -0.73
N LYS A 80 -8.80 3.74 -1.11
CA LYS A 80 -7.99 4.85 -1.60
C LYS A 80 -7.18 4.53 -2.85
N THR A 81 -6.69 3.31 -2.96
CA THR A 81 -5.84 2.87 -4.08
C THR A 81 -6.57 2.03 -5.12
N LEU A 82 -7.80 1.59 -4.86
CA LEU A 82 -8.67 0.89 -5.82
C LEU A 82 -9.31 1.85 -6.83
N HIS A 83 -8.52 2.78 -7.36
CA HIS A 83 -8.99 3.77 -8.31
C HIS A 83 -8.50 3.39 -9.73
N PRO A 84 -9.38 3.35 -10.75
CA PRO A 84 -9.00 2.95 -12.11
C PRO A 84 -7.82 3.74 -12.68
N ARG A 85 -7.72 5.04 -12.39
CA ARG A 85 -6.59 5.89 -12.81
C ARG A 85 -5.24 5.39 -12.30
N ILE A 86 -5.17 4.85 -11.08
CA ILE A 86 -3.91 4.33 -10.52
C ILE A 86 -3.52 3.04 -11.26
N HIS A 87 -4.46 2.10 -11.38
CA HIS A 87 -4.21 0.83 -12.06
C HIS A 87 -3.93 1.02 -13.56
N ALA A 88 -4.58 2.00 -14.20
CA ALA A 88 -4.27 2.40 -15.57
C ALA A 88 -2.85 2.97 -15.68
N ALA A 89 -2.46 3.89 -14.79
CA ALA A 89 -1.11 4.46 -14.77
C ALA A 89 -0.01 3.40 -14.51
N ILE A 90 -0.30 2.36 -13.72
CA ILE A 90 0.59 1.21 -13.57
C ILE A 90 0.63 0.38 -14.87
N ALA A 91 -0.52 0.12 -15.48
CA ALA A 91 -0.61 -0.68 -16.70
C ALA A 91 0.05 0.00 -17.92
N THR A 92 0.06 1.32 -17.98
CA THR A 92 0.72 2.13 -19.03
C THR A 92 2.14 2.55 -18.65
N ALA A 93 2.65 2.10 -17.50
CA ALA A 93 3.96 2.45 -16.95
C ALA A 93 4.21 3.97 -16.74
N GLU A 94 3.14 4.78 -16.67
CA GLU A 94 3.24 6.13 -16.12
C GLU A 94 3.75 6.08 -14.67
N ILE A 95 3.25 5.11 -13.89
CA ILE A 95 3.81 4.65 -12.63
C ILE A 95 4.72 3.45 -12.94
N GLY A 96 6.03 3.70 -12.97
CA GLY A 96 7.05 2.69 -13.25
C GLY A 96 7.63 2.03 -12.00
N ILE A 97 7.33 2.55 -10.82
CA ILE A 97 7.74 1.96 -9.53
C ILE A 97 6.52 1.90 -8.61
N VAL A 98 6.26 0.73 -8.04
CA VAL A 98 5.22 0.49 -7.04
C VAL A 98 5.89 -0.04 -5.78
N ALA A 99 6.01 0.80 -4.75
CA ALA A 99 6.58 0.43 -3.46
C ALA A 99 5.46 0.26 -2.42
N VAL A 100 5.19 -0.98 -2.03
CA VAL A 100 4.06 -1.33 -1.17
C VAL A 100 4.43 -2.42 -0.18
N ASN A 101 4.21 -2.18 1.11
CA ASN A 101 4.18 -3.23 2.12
C ASN A 101 2.85 -3.15 2.89
N LEU A 102 2.25 -4.31 3.10
CA LEU A 102 0.88 -4.46 3.59
C LEU A 102 0.82 -4.35 5.12
N LEU A 103 -0.34 -3.91 5.63
CA LEU A 103 -0.65 -4.01 7.06
C LEU A 103 -0.59 -5.48 7.50
N PRO A 104 0.23 -5.85 8.50
CA PRO A 104 0.29 -7.23 8.97
C PRO A 104 -0.99 -7.61 9.71
N LEU A 105 -1.55 -8.78 9.38
CA LEU A 105 -2.84 -9.24 9.91
C LEU A 105 -2.79 -9.64 11.39
N GLU A 106 -1.60 -9.85 11.94
CA GLU A 106 -1.37 -10.10 13.38
C GLU A 106 -1.73 -8.89 14.25
N PHE A 107 -1.78 -7.68 13.69
CA PHE A 107 -2.22 -6.47 14.39
C PHE A 107 -3.75 -6.32 14.42
N SER A 108 -4.49 -7.29 13.88
CA SER A 108 -5.94 -7.22 13.71
C SER A 108 -6.65 -8.26 14.59
N GLY A 109 -6.40 -8.27 15.90
CA GLY A 109 -7.10 -9.15 16.85
C GLY A 109 -7.35 -8.47 18.19
N GLU A 110 -8.37 -8.92 18.93
CA GLU A 110 -8.61 -8.47 20.31
C GLU A 110 -7.39 -8.82 21.19
N GLY A 111 -6.85 -7.83 21.92
CA GLY A 111 -5.83 -8.05 22.96
C GLY A 111 -4.37 -8.09 22.48
N VAL A 112 -4.04 -7.61 21.28
CA VAL A 112 -2.64 -7.45 20.86
C VAL A 112 -2.07 -6.14 21.44
N GLU A 113 -1.71 -6.14 22.71
CA GLU A 113 -0.85 -5.10 23.29
C GLU A 113 0.59 -5.30 22.81
N ARG A 114 1.09 -4.43 21.94
CA ARG A 114 2.53 -4.26 21.74
C ARG A 114 2.93 -2.79 21.58
N GLU A 115 3.98 -2.46 22.32
CA GLU A 115 4.66 -1.17 22.51
C GLU A 115 4.32 -0.06 21.51
N GLY A 116 3.57 0.93 21.99
CA GLY A 116 3.57 2.30 21.45
C GLY A 116 2.58 2.61 20.33
N VAL A 117 1.72 1.68 19.90
CA VAL A 117 0.63 1.96 18.95
C VAL A 117 -0.71 1.60 19.58
N GLU A 118 -1.32 2.56 20.28
CA GLU A 118 -2.72 2.46 20.69
C GLU A 118 -3.61 2.52 19.44
N ARG A 119 -4.04 1.35 18.96
CA ARG A 119 -5.27 1.22 18.20
C ARG A 119 -6.10 0.15 18.89
N GLU A 120 -7.37 0.45 19.17
CA GLU A 120 -8.35 -0.60 19.52
C GLU A 120 -8.21 -1.73 18.51
N GLY A 121 -8.14 -2.97 19.00
CA GLY A 121 -7.96 -4.15 18.15
C GLY A 121 -9.00 -4.14 17.03
N VAL A 122 -8.53 -3.98 15.79
CA VAL A 122 -9.40 -4.01 14.61
C VAL A 122 -9.72 -5.47 14.33
N GLU A 123 -10.98 -5.82 14.03
CA GLU A 123 -11.31 -7.19 13.66
C GLU A 123 -10.41 -7.68 12.50
N PRO A 124 -9.96 -8.95 12.51
CA PRO A 124 -9.04 -9.48 11.49
C PRO A 124 -9.48 -9.23 10.05
N LEU A 125 -10.79 -9.32 9.81
CA LEU A 125 -11.41 -9.10 8.50
C LEU A 125 -11.37 -7.63 8.07
N GLU A 126 -11.50 -6.70 9.01
CA GLU A 126 -11.46 -5.26 8.72
C GLU A 126 -10.04 -4.75 8.49
N GLY A 127 -9.03 -5.44 9.04
CA GLY A 127 -7.61 -5.15 8.83
C GLY A 127 -7.04 -5.65 7.50
N MET A 128 -7.83 -6.35 6.67
CA MET A 128 -7.35 -6.87 5.38
C MET A 128 -7.08 -5.75 4.37
N ASP A 129 -5.86 -5.70 3.85
CA ASP A 129 -5.40 -4.65 2.94
C ASP A 129 -5.73 -4.99 1.48
N ILE A 130 -6.95 -4.63 1.07
CA ILE A 130 -7.43 -4.86 -0.30
C ILE A 130 -6.66 -3.99 -1.30
N GLY A 131 -6.45 -2.72 -0.95
CA GLY A 131 -5.84 -1.74 -1.83
C GLY A 131 -4.38 -2.06 -2.15
N GLY A 132 -3.58 -2.35 -1.13
CA GLY A 132 -2.19 -2.75 -1.30
C GLY A 132 -2.04 -4.05 -2.09
N VAL A 133 -2.89 -5.05 -1.83
CA VAL A 133 -2.89 -6.31 -2.60
C VAL A 133 -3.18 -6.06 -4.08
N ALA A 134 -4.14 -5.19 -4.39
CA ALA A 134 -4.48 -4.85 -5.76
C ALA A 134 -3.32 -4.12 -6.48
N LEU A 135 -2.66 -3.17 -5.80
CA LEU A 135 -1.49 -2.47 -6.35
C LEU A 135 -0.35 -3.46 -6.69
N LEU A 136 -0.04 -4.37 -5.77
CA LEU A 136 0.99 -5.39 -5.98
C LEU A 136 0.65 -6.29 -7.16
N ARG A 137 -0.60 -6.76 -7.26
CA ARG A 137 -1.07 -7.56 -8.40
C ARG A 137 -0.91 -6.82 -9.73
N SER A 138 -1.28 -5.54 -9.79
CA SER A 138 -1.12 -4.73 -11.01
C SER A 138 0.33 -4.53 -11.41
N GLY A 139 1.20 -4.22 -10.44
CA GLY A 139 2.62 -4.08 -10.69
C GLY A 139 3.25 -5.38 -11.18
N ILE A 140 2.96 -6.52 -10.52
CA ILE A 140 3.50 -7.83 -10.89
C ILE A 140 3.07 -8.22 -12.31
N LYS A 141 1.80 -7.99 -12.66
CA LYS A 141 1.31 -8.25 -14.03
C LYS A 141 2.09 -7.46 -15.08
N ASN A 142 2.57 -6.27 -14.73
CA ASN A 142 3.28 -5.38 -15.64
C ASN A 142 4.80 -5.30 -15.36
N PHE A 143 5.39 -6.34 -14.78
CA PHE A 143 6.78 -6.32 -14.32
C PHE A 143 7.81 -6.00 -15.41
N GLU A 144 7.48 -6.24 -16.69
CA GLU A 144 8.36 -5.89 -17.80
C GLU A 144 8.66 -4.39 -17.83
N GLU A 145 7.73 -3.55 -17.36
CA GLU A 145 7.87 -2.08 -17.32
C GLU A 145 7.87 -1.50 -15.90
N VAL A 146 7.33 -2.24 -14.92
CA VAL A 146 7.10 -1.75 -13.55
C VAL A 146 7.94 -2.52 -12.53
N ALA A 147 8.66 -1.78 -11.70
CA ALA A 147 9.37 -2.33 -10.54
C ALA A 147 8.44 -2.41 -9.33
N VAL A 148 8.32 -3.59 -8.70
CA VAL A 148 7.44 -3.80 -7.54
C VAL A 148 8.25 -4.09 -6.29
N VAL A 149 8.31 -3.13 -5.36
CA VAL A 149 9.18 -3.21 -4.18
C VAL A 149 8.34 -3.41 -2.93
N VAL A 150 8.48 -4.58 -2.29
CA VAL A 150 7.74 -4.92 -1.05
C VAL A 150 8.58 -4.82 0.22
N ASN A 151 9.90 -4.76 0.09
CA ASN A 151 10.83 -4.88 1.20
C ASN A 151 11.74 -3.63 1.26
N PRO A 152 11.72 -2.87 2.37
CA PRO A 152 12.59 -1.70 2.55
C PRO A 152 14.09 -2.00 2.38
N ALA A 153 14.53 -3.24 2.61
CA ALA A 153 15.92 -3.64 2.39
C ALA A 153 16.36 -3.55 0.91
N ARG A 154 15.41 -3.45 -0.04
CA ARG A 154 15.69 -3.30 -1.46
C ARG A 154 15.82 -1.85 -1.92
N TYR A 155 15.44 -0.87 -1.10
CA TYR A 155 15.41 0.53 -1.51
C TYR A 155 16.76 1.05 -1.99
N ASP A 156 17.83 0.75 -1.25
CA ASP A 156 19.17 1.22 -1.58
C ASP A 156 19.63 0.65 -2.94
N ALA A 157 19.49 -0.66 -3.14
CA ALA A 157 19.85 -1.31 -4.40
C ALA A 157 19.04 -0.79 -5.60
N VAL A 158 17.74 -0.54 -5.41
CA VAL A 158 16.88 0.05 -6.46
C VAL A 158 17.35 1.46 -6.83
N VAL A 159 17.67 2.29 -5.84
CA VAL A 159 18.16 3.65 -6.07
C VAL A 159 19.52 3.64 -6.75
N GLU A 160 20.44 2.77 -6.30
CA GLU A 160 21.78 2.63 -6.88
C GLU A 160 21.72 2.22 -8.35
N GLU A 161 20.90 1.21 -8.69
CA GLU A 161 20.73 0.78 -10.08
C GLU A 161 20.07 1.87 -10.94
N LEU A 162 19.04 2.55 -10.43
CA LEU A 162 18.42 3.67 -11.15
C LEU A 162 19.42 4.82 -11.41
N ALA A 163 20.28 5.13 -10.44
CA ALA A 163 21.28 6.18 -10.57
C ALA A 163 22.39 5.83 -11.56
N ALA A 164 22.73 4.54 -11.68
CA ALA A 164 23.75 4.06 -12.61
C ALA A 164 23.23 3.85 -14.04
N ALA A 165 21.91 3.72 -14.23
CA ALA A 165 21.30 3.48 -15.54
C ALA A 165 21.28 4.74 -16.42
N GLU A 166 21.77 4.65 -17.65
CA GLU A 166 21.78 5.77 -18.61
C GLU A 166 20.36 6.30 -18.92
N GLU A 167 19.36 5.41 -18.91
CA GLU A 167 17.96 5.77 -19.17
C GLU A 167 17.14 6.02 -17.89
N GLY A 168 17.75 5.93 -16.70
CA GLY A 168 17.04 6.04 -15.43
C GLY A 168 15.98 4.94 -15.23
N ARG A 169 16.24 3.73 -15.75
CA ARG A 169 15.35 2.57 -15.67
C ARG A 169 16.07 1.36 -15.09
N LEU A 170 15.36 0.60 -14.25
CA LEU A 170 15.85 -0.69 -13.80
C LEU A 170 15.91 -1.70 -14.94
N SER A 171 16.89 -2.60 -14.86
CA SER A 171 17.00 -3.73 -15.77
C SER A 171 15.78 -4.65 -15.67
N ARG A 172 15.52 -5.37 -16.76
CA ARG A 172 14.48 -6.41 -16.77
C ARG A 172 14.74 -7.49 -15.71
N ALA A 173 16.00 -7.85 -15.49
CA ALA A 173 16.39 -8.84 -14.50
C ALA A 173 15.97 -8.41 -13.08
N THR A 174 16.32 -7.19 -12.69
CA THR A 174 15.91 -6.62 -11.39
C THR A 174 14.41 -6.57 -11.25
N LYS A 175 13.67 -6.10 -12.27
CA LYS A 175 12.20 -6.03 -12.21
C LYS A 175 11.57 -7.42 -12.04
N LEU A 176 12.10 -8.44 -12.71
CA LEU A 176 11.64 -9.82 -12.54
C LEU A 176 11.90 -10.36 -11.13
N GLU A 177 13.07 -10.07 -10.56
CA GLU A 177 13.40 -10.48 -9.18
C GLU A 177 12.46 -9.81 -8.16
N LEU A 178 12.25 -8.51 -8.30
CA LEU A 178 11.33 -7.73 -7.47
C LEU A 178 9.89 -8.25 -7.59
N ALA A 179 9.43 -8.57 -8.80
CA ALA A 179 8.11 -9.16 -9.02
C ALA A 179 7.96 -10.56 -8.40
N ARG A 180 9.01 -11.39 -8.44
CA ARG A 180 9.05 -12.69 -7.76
C ARG A 180 8.98 -12.53 -6.24
N GLU A 181 9.71 -11.57 -5.68
CA GLU A 181 9.66 -11.24 -4.25
C GLU A 181 8.26 -10.77 -3.84
N ALA A 182 7.66 -9.85 -4.60
CA ALA A 182 6.30 -9.38 -4.37
C ALA A 182 5.24 -10.49 -4.50
N SER A 183 5.41 -11.42 -5.44
CA SER A 183 4.52 -12.58 -5.59
C SER A 183 4.57 -13.50 -4.37
N LYS A 184 5.79 -13.81 -3.87
CA LYS A 184 5.96 -14.59 -2.63
C LYS A 184 5.35 -13.88 -1.42
N TYR A 185 5.53 -12.57 -1.35
CA TYR A 185 4.95 -11.75 -0.28
C TYR A 185 3.41 -11.81 -0.28
N LEU A 186 2.76 -11.74 -1.45
CA LEU A 186 1.31 -11.93 -1.58
C LEU A 186 0.83 -13.33 -1.20
N LEU A 187 1.60 -14.38 -1.55
CA LEU A 187 1.27 -15.76 -1.16
C LEU A 187 1.31 -15.93 0.36
N ALA A 188 2.34 -15.38 1.03
CA ALA A 188 2.44 -15.40 2.48
C ALA A 188 1.25 -14.65 3.12
N TYR A 189 0.91 -13.47 2.61
CA TYR A 189 -0.24 -12.70 3.08
C TYR A 189 -1.56 -13.48 2.92
N GLY A 190 -1.78 -14.12 1.77
CA GLY A 190 -2.96 -14.95 1.53
C GLY A 190 -3.05 -16.18 2.44
N ALA A 191 -1.91 -16.77 2.83
CA ALA A 191 -1.89 -17.87 3.78
C ALA A 191 -2.34 -17.43 5.19
N GLU A 192 -1.98 -16.22 5.62
CA GLU A 192 -2.47 -15.65 6.88
C GLU A 192 -3.98 -15.38 6.83
N ILE A 193 -4.51 -14.89 5.69
CA ILE A 193 -5.96 -14.74 5.47
C ILE A 193 -6.66 -16.11 5.60
N ASP A 194 -6.15 -17.17 4.95
CA ASP A 194 -6.74 -18.51 5.04
C ASP A 194 -6.79 -19.02 6.49
N LYS A 195 -5.72 -18.80 7.27
CA LYS A 195 -5.69 -19.16 8.70
C LYS A 195 -6.77 -18.42 9.49
N ILE A 196 -6.97 -17.12 9.23
CA ILE A 196 -8.01 -16.30 9.86
C ILE A 196 -9.39 -16.86 9.50
N LEU A 197 -9.67 -17.05 8.20
CA LEU A 197 -10.97 -17.54 7.72
C LEU A 197 -11.31 -18.95 8.22
N ARG A 198 -10.32 -19.81 8.47
CA ARG A 198 -10.54 -21.14 9.08
C ARG A 198 -10.91 -21.08 10.55
N ARG A 199 -10.50 -20.02 11.26
CA ARG A 199 -10.81 -19.81 12.68
C ARG A 199 -12.17 -19.14 12.89
N GLU A 200 -12.70 -18.47 11.87
CA GLU A 200 -14.07 -17.98 11.87
C GLU A 200 -15.04 -19.14 12.10
N LYS A 201 -15.73 -19.12 13.24
CA LYS A 201 -16.68 -20.18 13.62
C LYS A 201 -17.90 -20.11 12.70
N LYS A 202 -18.36 -21.28 12.25
CA LYS A 202 -19.54 -21.50 11.39
C LYS A 202 -20.89 -21.06 12.03
N ASP A 203 -20.88 -20.52 13.24
CA ASP A 203 -22.04 -20.53 14.14
C ASP A 203 -22.88 -19.25 14.13
N LYS A 204 -22.52 -18.20 13.36
CA LYS A 204 -23.36 -16.98 13.26
C LYS A 204 -24.57 -17.09 12.32
N TYR A 205 -24.75 -18.20 11.60
CA TYR A 205 -25.87 -18.38 10.64
C TYR A 205 -26.81 -19.57 10.93
N ARG A 206 -26.69 -20.21 12.10
CA ARG A 206 -27.64 -21.23 12.57
C ARG A 206 -28.37 -20.73 13.81
N GLU A 207 -29.27 -19.78 13.65
CA GLU A 207 -30.40 -19.58 14.57
C GLU A 207 -31.39 -18.62 13.91
N GLU A 208 -32.25 -19.17 13.06
CA GLU A 208 -33.59 -18.66 12.72
C GLU A 208 -34.28 -19.71 11.83
N LYS A 209 -34.68 -20.83 12.44
CA LYS A 209 -35.73 -21.72 11.95
C LYS A 209 -36.45 -22.38 13.11
#